data_AF-A0A1E4ZTC6-F1
#
_entry.id   AF-A0A1E4ZTC6-F1
#
_cell.length_a   1.000
_cell.length_b   1.000
_cell.length_c   1.000
_cell.angle_alpha   90.00
_cell.angle_beta   90.00
_cell.angle_gamma   90.00
#
_symmetry.space_group_name_H-M   'P 1'
#
loop_
_entity.id
_entity.type
_entity.pdbx_description
1 polymer ?
#
loop_
_entity_poly.entity_id
_entity_poly.type
_entity_poly.pdbx_seq_one_letter_code
_entity_poly.pdbx_strand_id
1 'polypeptide(L)'
;MDRSRAEVCGALHLHLLNSTWTKLFRAIGDNLTISPLRFNEIAAEFSSEVIENLDVCAESLDMLAALGTDTIHQPHSKDRSLMQDTALRTMSGAGHQHFIKFILGIIATTDESHYQSTLFEIWRYTDEGRGLNLRWDPIDDRRYATRWKNPSSDASVTMRGANRLAIEALPLMTVALVGRRAETTGFHSNNWIWPIWDGELVLPVISTVLQMANLAGRDARARHELAERGVVERFMSSRITVGKFRNFTPARSM
;
A
#
# COMPACT_ATOMS: atom_id res chain seq x y z
N MET A 1 30.97 10.92 -0.31
CA MET A 1 31.09 10.64 1.14
C MET A 1 30.17 9.46 1.39
N ASP A 2 30.73 8.28 1.62
CA ASP A 2 29.96 7.03 1.70
C ASP A 2 29.30 6.97 3.09
N ARG A 3 27.97 7.06 3.17
CA ARG A 3 27.24 6.99 4.44
C ARG A 3 27.17 5.53 4.87
N SER A 4 27.42 5.25 6.14
CA SER A 4 27.21 3.90 6.67
C SER A 4 25.73 3.50 6.57
N ARG A 5 25.47 2.18 6.46
CA ARG A 5 24.11 1.64 6.43
C ARG A 5 23.28 2.07 7.64
N ALA A 6 23.90 2.11 8.82
CA ALA A 6 23.28 2.57 10.06
C ALA A 6 22.85 4.04 9.97
N GLU A 7 23.70 4.93 9.45
CA GLU A 7 23.35 6.34 9.24
C GLU A 7 22.19 6.51 8.27
N VAL A 8 22.14 5.69 7.20
CA VAL A 8 21.01 5.70 6.25
C VAL A 8 19.72 5.24 6.92
N CYS A 9 19.75 4.14 7.69
CA CYS A 9 18.58 3.65 8.41
C CYS A 9 18.09 4.62 9.49
N GLY A 10 18.99 5.24 10.24
CA GLY A 10 18.65 6.25 11.25
C GLY A 10 18.04 7.51 10.63
N ALA A 11 18.63 8.04 9.56
CA ALA A 11 18.09 9.19 8.84
C ALA A 11 16.70 8.88 8.25
N LEU A 12 16.54 7.70 7.66
CA LEU A 12 15.26 7.22 7.13
C LEU A 12 14.21 7.09 8.24
N HIS A 13 14.56 6.50 9.39
CA HIS A 13 13.65 6.37 10.51
C HIS A 13 13.14 7.72 11.00
N LEU A 14 14.05 8.68 11.21
CA LEU A 14 13.69 10.05 11.61
C LEU A 14 12.82 10.74 10.56
N HIS A 15 13.13 10.59 9.27
CA HIS A 15 12.31 11.14 8.20
C HIS A 15 10.88 10.57 8.24
N LEU A 16 10.74 9.26 8.40
CA LEU A 16 9.44 8.58 8.40
C LEU A 16 8.61 8.79 9.69
N LEU A 17 9.26 9.13 10.81
CA LEU A 17 8.56 9.54 12.04
C LEU A 17 7.87 10.91 11.90
N ASN A 18 8.41 11.77 11.04
CA ASN A 18 7.85 13.10 10.77
C ASN A 18 6.68 13.07 9.77
N SER A 19 6.28 11.88 9.29
CA SER A 19 5.16 11.75 8.37
C SER A 19 3.84 12.22 8.99
N THR A 20 3.06 12.98 8.22
CA THR A 20 1.80 13.59 8.66
C THR A 20 0.62 12.60 8.66
N TRP A 21 0.84 11.38 8.15
CA TRP A 21 -0.18 10.33 7.98
C TRP A 21 -0.91 9.95 9.26
N THR A 22 -0.22 9.99 10.41
CA THR A 22 -0.78 9.53 11.68
C THR A 22 -2.03 10.33 12.06
N LYS A 23 -2.07 11.63 11.75
CA LYS A 23 -3.27 12.47 11.99
C LYS A 23 -4.42 12.02 11.11
N LEU A 24 -4.16 11.83 9.81
CA LEU A 24 -5.13 11.35 8.83
C LEU A 24 -5.72 9.99 9.21
N PHE A 25 -4.86 9.02 9.53
CA PHE A 25 -5.30 7.68 9.92
C PHE A 25 -6.16 7.68 11.19
N ARG A 26 -5.84 8.55 12.16
CA ARG A 26 -6.68 8.72 13.36
C ARG A 26 -8.04 9.33 13.04
N ALA A 27 -8.12 10.27 12.09
CA ALA A 27 -9.38 10.87 11.65
C ALA A 27 -10.31 9.86 10.94
N ILE A 28 -9.71 8.89 10.23
CA ILE A 28 -10.40 7.78 9.55
C ILE A 28 -10.90 6.73 10.56
N GLY A 29 -10.07 6.38 11.55
CA GLY A 29 -10.37 5.34 12.55
C GLY A 29 -9.75 3.98 12.20
N ASP A 30 -10.42 2.88 12.57
CA ASP A 30 -9.83 1.54 12.48
C ASP A 30 -9.81 0.96 11.05
N ASN A 31 -10.76 1.34 10.19
CA ASN A 31 -10.89 0.76 8.84
C ASN A 31 -11.49 1.74 7.83
N LEU A 32 -11.37 1.39 6.55
CA LEU A 32 -11.93 2.12 5.40
C LEU A 32 -13.42 1.80 5.15
N THR A 33 -14.13 1.27 6.15
CA THR A 33 -15.58 1.07 6.10
C THR A 33 -16.28 2.33 6.63
N ILE A 34 -16.12 3.43 5.91
CA ILE A 34 -16.72 4.74 6.23
C ILE A 34 -17.64 5.21 5.11
N SER A 35 -18.58 6.09 5.44
CA SER A 35 -19.51 6.63 4.46
C SER A 35 -18.83 7.67 3.54
N PRO A 36 -19.32 7.87 2.32
CA PRO A 36 -18.86 8.94 1.43
C PRO A 36 -18.88 10.31 2.10
N LEU A 37 -19.94 10.63 2.85
CA LEU A 37 -20.05 11.89 3.59
C LEU A 37 -18.91 12.05 4.60
N ARG A 38 -18.62 11.01 5.39
CA ARG A 38 -17.54 11.07 6.37
C ARG A 38 -16.16 11.19 5.70
N PHE A 39 -15.96 10.52 4.57
CA PHE A 39 -14.72 10.65 3.81
C PHE A 39 -14.55 12.08 3.26
N ASN A 40 -15.63 12.67 2.76
CA ASN A 40 -15.66 14.05 2.27
C ASN A 40 -15.38 15.07 3.39
N GLU A 41 -15.96 14.89 4.58
CA GLU A 41 -15.67 15.72 5.75
C GLU A 41 -14.18 15.72 6.10
N ILE A 42 -13.55 14.53 6.11
CA ILE A 42 -12.10 14.39 6.35
C ILE A 42 -11.32 15.09 5.23
N ALA A 43 -11.70 14.90 3.96
CA ALA A 43 -11.04 15.56 2.84
C ALA A 43 -11.11 17.09 2.95
N ALA A 44 -12.26 17.64 3.35
CA ALA A 44 -12.48 19.07 3.53
C ALA A 44 -11.67 19.65 4.70
N GLU A 45 -11.59 18.93 5.82
CA GLU A 45 -10.76 19.29 6.98
C GLU A 45 -9.30 19.43 6.56
N PHE A 46 -8.73 18.38 5.95
CA PHE A 46 -7.33 18.38 5.53
C PHE A 46 -7.07 19.37 4.39
N SER A 47 -8.01 19.56 3.46
CA SER A 47 -7.87 20.57 2.40
C SER A 47 -7.79 22.00 2.96
N SER A 48 -8.58 22.30 3.99
CA SER A 48 -8.55 23.61 4.65
C SER A 48 -7.19 23.85 5.32
N GLU A 49 -6.63 22.83 5.97
CA GLU A 49 -5.29 22.92 6.58
C GLU A 49 -4.17 23.13 5.55
N VAL A 50 -4.28 22.52 4.37
CA VAL A 50 -3.34 22.74 3.25
C VAL A 50 -3.40 24.18 2.74
N ILE A 51 -4.61 24.71 2.58
CA ILE A 51 -4.81 26.09 2.11
C ILE A 51 -4.20 27.08 3.11
N GLU A 52 -4.32 26.80 4.40
CA GLU A 52 -3.74 27.61 5.47
C GLU A 52 -2.22 27.42 5.62
N ASN A 53 -1.68 26.24 5.24
CA ASN A 53 -0.28 25.88 5.38
C ASN A 53 0.24 25.18 4.09
N LEU A 54 0.53 25.99 3.07
CA LEU A 54 0.87 25.59 1.69
C LEU A 54 1.96 24.48 1.58
N ASP A 55 2.90 24.40 2.51
CA ASP A 55 4.06 23.49 2.42
C ASP A 55 3.88 22.14 3.15
N VAL A 56 2.88 21.94 4.02
CA VAL A 56 2.91 20.84 5.02
C VAL A 56 1.86 19.74 4.81
N CYS A 57 0.78 19.99 4.06
CA CYS A 57 -0.36 19.06 4.04
C CYS A 57 -0.75 18.45 2.68
N ALA A 58 -0.10 18.80 1.56
CA ALA A 58 -0.44 18.22 0.26
C ALA A 58 -0.28 16.69 0.24
N GLU A 59 0.77 16.20 0.89
CA GLU A 59 1.04 14.77 1.07
C GLU A 59 -0.16 14.03 1.66
N SER A 60 -0.78 14.55 2.74
CA SER A 60 -1.98 13.97 3.39
C SER A 60 -3.14 13.76 2.42
N LEU A 61 -3.32 14.68 1.47
CA LEU A 61 -4.35 14.55 0.45
C LEU A 61 -4.02 13.46 -0.57
N ASP A 62 -2.74 13.33 -0.97
CA ASP A 62 -2.31 12.23 -1.84
C ASP A 62 -2.51 10.87 -1.17
N MET A 63 -2.19 10.76 0.13
CA MET A 63 -2.49 9.57 0.92
C MET A 63 -3.99 9.31 1.01
N LEU A 64 -4.81 10.33 1.26
CA LEU A 64 -6.26 10.16 1.31
C LEU A 64 -6.80 9.65 -0.03
N ALA A 65 -6.32 10.21 -1.14
CA ALA A 65 -6.68 9.78 -2.49
C ALA A 65 -6.21 8.35 -2.80
N ALA A 66 -5.14 7.86 -2.16
CA ALA A 66 -4.70 6.47 -2.26
C ALA A 66 -5.55 5.48 -1.46
N LEU A 67 -6.36 5.96 -0.50
CA LEU A 67 -7.21 5.10 0.34
C LEU A 67 -8.60 4.86 -0.26
N GLY A 68 -9.10 5.75 -1.10
CA GLY A 68 -10.43 5.58 -1.70
C GLY A 68 -10.98 6.82 -2.40
N THR A 69 -12.27 6.74 -2.75
CA THR A 69 -13.05 7.84 -3.30
C THR A 69 -14.50 7.77 -2.80
N ASP A 70 -15.07 8.94 -2.53
CA ASP A 70 -16.47 9.16 -2.16
C ASP A 70 -17.41 9.28 -3.38
N THR A 71 -16.87 9.38 -4.59
CA THR A 71 -17.66 9.68 -5.80
C THR A 71 -18.51 8.50 -6.28
N ILE A 72 -18.10 7.27 -5.94
CA ILE A 72 -18.84 6.05 -6.23
C ILE A 72 -18.87 5.12 -5.03
N HIS A 73 -19.97 4.38 -4.91
CA HIS A 73 -20.17 3.42 -3.82
C HIS A 73 -19.51 2.06 -4.12
N GLN A 74 -19.19 1.31 -3.07
CA GLN A 74 -18.58 -0.02 -3.23
C GLN A 74 -19.41 -0.93 -4.15
N PRO A 75 -18.80 -1.58 -5.17
CA PRO A 75 -19.50 -2.45 -6.08
C PRO A 75 -19.73 -3.77 -5.36
N HIS A 76 -20.93 -4.33 -5.45
CA HIS A 76 -21.28 -5.61 -4.82
C HIS A 76 -21.21 -5.66 -3.28
N SER A 77 -21.03 -4.51 -2.60
CA SER A 77 -21.27 -4.44 -1.16
C SER A 77 -22.77 -4.55 -0.88
N LYS A 78 -23.14 -5.31 0.16
CA LYS A 78 -24.51 -5.28 0.69
C LYS A 78 -24.86 -3.89 1.23
N ASP A 79 -23.84 -3.18 1.67
CA ASP A 79 -23.94 -1.82 2.17
C ASP A 79 -23.44 -0.84 1.11
N ARG A 80 -24.39 -0.28 0.35
CA ARG A 80 -24.13 0.77 -0.63
C ARG A 80 -23.88 2.13 0.02
N SER A 81 -23.93 2.24 1.36
CA SER A 81 -23.63 3.49 2.05
C SER A 81 -22.13 3.72 2.25
N LEU A 82 -21.28 2.78 1.82
CA LEU A 82 -19.83 2.86 1.97
C LEU A 82 -19.14 3.45 0.73
N MET A 83 -18.10 4.24 0.97
CA MET A 83 -17.21 4.74 -0.07
C MET A 83 -16.47 3.59 -0.77
N GLN A 84 -16.01 3.81 -2.00
CA GLN A 84 -15.09 2.89 -2.63
C GLN A 84 -13.69 3.00 -2.02
N ASP A 85 -13.18 1.90 -1.45
CA ASP A 85 -11.79 1.80 -1.00
C ASP A 85 -10.81 1.38 -2.10
N THR A 86 -9.54 1.64 -1.82
CA THR A 86 -8.38 1.15 -2.56
C THR A 86 -8.34 -0.36 -2.71
N ALA A 87 -7.89 -0.83 -3.87
CA ALA A 87 -7.71 -2.24 -4.14
C ALA A 87 -6.67 -2.90 -3.22
N LEU A 88 -5.80 -2.10 -2.58
CA LEU A 88 -4.80 -2.51 -1.60
C LEU A 88 -5.37 -2.80 -0.21
N ARG A 89 -6.66 -2.50 0.06
CA ARG A 89 -7.31 -2.89 1.32
C ARG A 89 -7.54 -4.40 1.33
N THR A 90 -6.76 -5.10 2.16
CA THR A 90 -6.79 -6.57 2.26
C THR A 90 -7.70 -7.12 3.37
N MET A 91 -8.13 -6.26 4.29
CA MET A 91 -8.88 -6.64 5.49
C MET A 91 -9.90 -5.57 5.91
N SER A 92 -11.08 -6.01 6.37
CA SER A 92 -12.24 -5.13 6.65
C SER A 92 -12.76 -5.24 8.10
N GLY A 93 -11.92 -5.66 9.06
CA GLY A 93 -12.29 -5.85 10.48
C GLY A 93 -12.65 -7.28 10.86
N ALA A 94 -12.86 -8.17 9.88
CA ALA A 94 -13.08 -9.58 10.13
C ALA A 94 -11.89 -10.20 10.92
N GLY A 95 -12.19 -10.93 12.00
CA GLY A 95 -11.16 -11.56 12.83
C GLY A 95 -10.29 -10.55 13.60
N HIS A 96 -10.81 -9.34 13.87
CA HIS A 96 -10.09 -8.21 14.47
C HIS A 96 -8.92 -7.71 13.61
N GLN A 97 -8.99 -7.89 12.29
CA GLN A 97 -7.99 -7.39 11.34
C GLN A 97 -8.45 -6.10 10.68
N HIS A 98 -7.94 -4.99 11.20
CA HIS A 98 -8.37 -3.64 10.86
C HIS A 98 -7.25 -2.93 10.09
N PHE A 99 -7.51 -2.59 8.83
CA PHE A 99 -6.47 -2.13 7.90
C PHE A 99 -5.72 -0.89 8.42
N ILE A 100 -6.45 0.16 8.81
CA ILE A 100 -5.84 1.42 9.29
C ILE A 100 -5.23 1.23 10.68
N LYS A 101 -5.88 0.46 11.55
CA LYS A 101 -5.30 0.12 12.86
C LYS A 101 -3.96 -0.61 12.73
N PHE A 102 -3.84 -1.53 11.78
CA PHE A 102 -2.58 -2.25 11.54
C PHE A 102 -1.51 -1.34 10.94
N ILE A 103 -1.89 -0.43 10.04
CA ILE A 103 -0.99 0.64 9.56
C ILE A 103 -0.43 1.44 10.75
N LEU A 104 -1.30 1.93 11.64
CA LEU A 104 -0.89 2.68 12.84
C LEU A 104 0.01 1.84 13.77
N GLY A 105 -0.30 0.55 13.95
CA GLY A 105 0.52 -0.37 14.72
C GLY A 105 1.91 -0.57 14.13
N ILE A 106 2.00 -0.74 12.81
CA ILE A 106 3.27 -0.86 12.08
C ILE A 106 4.09 0.42 12.23
N ILE A 107 3.49 1.59 12.02
CA ILE A 107 4.15 2.89 12.21
C ILE A 107 4.72 3.02 13.62
N ALA A 108 3.92 2.68 14.64
CA ALA A 108 4.31 2.83 16.05
C ALA A 108 5.39 1.84 16.53
N THR A 109 5.58 0.71 15.83
CA THR A 109 6.45 -0.40 16.29
C THR A 109 7.61 -0.68 15.35
N THR A 110 7.77 0.11 14.29
CA THR A 110 8.94 0.01 13.39
C THR A 110 10.06 0.90 13.91
N ASP A 111 11.27 0.34 13.99
CA ASP A 111 12.50 1.02 14.36
C ASP A 111 13.58 0.83 13.28
N GLU A 112 14.77 1.40 13.51
CA GLU A 112 15.90 1.36 12.59
C GLU A 112 16.35 -0.06 12.22
N SER A 113 16.27 -1.01 13.15
CA SER A 113 16.72 -2.39 12.93
C SER A 113 15.87 -3.09 11.88
N HIS A 114 14.58 -2.74 11.80
CA HIS A 114 13.67 -3.27 10.79
C HIS A 114 14.00 -2.76 9.38
N TYR A 115 14.51 -1.52 9.25
CA TYR A 115 14.97 -1.00 7.96
C TYR A 115 16.30 -1.64 7.56
N GLN A 116 17.21 -1.84 8.52
CA GLN A 116 18.48 -2.52 8.28
C GLN A 116 18.24 -3.93 7.73
N SER A 117 17.38 -4.71 8.39
CA SER A 117 17.06 -6.07 7.95
C SER A 117 16.33 -6.12 6.61
N THR A 118 15.49 -5.13 6.31
CA THR A 118 14.71 -5.07 5.07
C THR A 118 15.55 -4.63 3.86
N LEU A 119 16.41 -3.61 4.03
CA LEU A 119 17.13 -2.97 2.92
C LEU A 119 18.49 -3.61 2.64
N PHE A 120 19.14 -4.17 3.66
CA PHE A 120 20.56 -4.56 3.58
C PHE A 120 20.86 -6.01 3.94
N GLU A 121 19.85 -6.79 4.32
CA GLU A 121 20.00 -8.19 4.71
C GLU A 121 19.07 -9.11 3.91
N ILE A 122 19.35 -10.41 3.97
CA ILE A 122 18.45 -11.42 3.43
C ILE A 122 17.20 -11.47 4.32
N TRP A 123 16.01 -11.40 3.73
CA TRP A 123 14.76 -11.44 4.46
C TRP A 123 14.57 -12.78 5.18
N ARG A 124 14.49 -12.73 6.52
CA ARG A 124 14.36 -13.92 7.38
C ARG A 124 12.98 -14.12 7.99
N TYR A 125 12.08 -13.13 7.84
CA TYR A 125 10.73 -13.18 8.40
C TYR A 125 10.72 -13.52 9.89
N THR A 126 11.43 -12.72 10.69
CA THR A 126 11.57 -12.92 12.14
C THR A 126 10.72 -11.95 12.96
N ASP A 127 10.11 -10.95 12.33
CA ASP A 127 9.40 -9.90 13.04
C ASP A 127 8.05 -10.42 13.51
N GLU A 128 7.97 -10.79 14.78
CA GLU A 128 6.75 -11.28 15.39
C GLU A 128 5.78 -10.14 15.74
N GLY A 129 4.49 -10.44 15.67
CA GLY A 129 3.45 -9.56 16.20
C GLY A 129 2.12 -9.74 15.50
N ARG A 130 1.06 -9.95 16.29
CA ARG A 130 -0.29 -10.04 15.75
C ARG A 130 -0.71 -8.68 15.21
N GLY A 131 -1.10 -8.64 13.94
CA GLY A 131 -1.61 -7.42 13.31
C GLY A 131 -0.56 -6.40 12.89
N LEU A 132 0.67 -6.88 12.63
CA LEU A 132 1.76 -6.07 12.10
C LEU A 132 2.10 -6.39 10.63
N ASN A 133 1.16 -7.01 9.91
CA ASN A 133 1.23 -7.23 8.46
C ASN A 133 -0.03 -6.72 7.78
N LEU A 134 0.12 -6.33 6.52
CA LEU A 134 -0.99 -5.85 5.69
C LEU A 134 -1.45 -6.89 4.66
N ARG A 135 -0.97 -8.14 4.75
CA ARG A 135 -1.29 -9.23 3.81
C ARG A 135 -0.94 -8.91 2.36
N TRP A 136 0.05 -8.02 2.18
CA TRP A 136 0.62 -7.68 0.89
C TRP A 136 1.70 -8.68 0.48
N ASP A 137 2.38 -9.31 1.43
CA ASP A 137 3.30 -10.41 1.16
C ASP A 137 2.52 -11.71 0.95
N PRO A 138 2.78 -12.48 -0.13
CA PRO A 138 2.17 -13.78 -0.36
C PRO A 138 2.30 -14.78 0.81
N ILE A 139 3.35 -14.67 1.64
CA ILE A 139 3.55 -15.54 2.82
C ILE A 139 2.47 -15.35 3.89
N ASP A 140 1.77 -14.23 3.89
CA ASP A 140 0.69 -13.93 4.82
C ASP A 140 -0.59 -14.76 4.52
N ASP A 141 -0.69 -15.37 3.33
CA ASP A 141 -1.76 -16.31 2.96
C ASP A 141 -1.58 -17.69 3.62
N ARG A 142 -1.80 -17.74 4.94
CA ARG A 142 -1.68 -18.96 5.75
C ARG A 142 -2.98 -19.76 5.74
N ARG A 143 -3.17 -20.59 4.71
CA ARG A 143 -4.37 -21.42 4.57
C ARG A 143 -4.35 -22.63 5.52
N TYR A 144 -5.49 -22.90 6.14
CA TYR A 144 -5.71 -24.13 6.93
C TYR A 144 -5.49 -25.39 6.10
N ALA A 145 -5.99 -25.41 4.85
CA ALA A 145 -5.98 -26.57 3.99
C ALA A 145 -4.56 -27.06 3.59
N THR A 146 -3.53 -26.23 3.78
CA THR A 146 -2.14 -26.61 3.49
C THR A 146 -1.34 -26.95 4.75
N ARG A 147 -1.98 -27.07 5.92
CA ARG A 147 -1.29 -27.29 7.21
C ARG A 147 -1.90 -28.44 8.02
N TRP A 148 -1.00 -29.22 8.65
CA TRP A 148 -1.36 -30.29 9.59
C TRP A 148 -1.85 -29.77 10.95
N LYS A 149 -1.46 -28.54 11.35
CA LYS A 149 -1.86 -27.89 12.61
C LYS A 149 -2.66 -26.62 12.36
N ASN A 150 -3.50 -26.26 13.33
CA ASN A 150 -4.27 -25.02 13.31
C ASN A 150 -3.33 -23.79 13.38
N PRO A 151 -3.23 -22.97 12.32
CA PRO A 151 -2.34 -21.82 12.29
C PRO A 151 -2.79 -20.64 13.17
N SER A 152 -3.97 -20.68 13.80
CA SER A 152 -4.47 -19.54 14.59
C SER A 152 -3.62 -19.22 15.83
N SER A 153 -2.85 -20.19 16.31
CA SER A 153 -1.94 -20.04 17.45
C SER A 153 -0.49 -19.76 17.06
N ASP A 154 -0.15 -19.84 15.77
CA ASP A 154 1.23 -19.58 15.31
C ASP A 154 1.50 -18.08 15.36
N ALA A 155 2.70 -17.69 15.80
CA ALA A 155 3.14 -16.32 15.72
C ALA A 155 3.07 -15.84 14.25
N SER A 156 2.43 -14.70 14.03
CA SER A 156 2.52 -14.00 12.75
C SER A 156 3.94 -13.45 12.65
N VAL A 157 4.63 -13.82 11.58
CA VAL A 157 5.97 -13.30 11.25
C VAL A 157 5.89 -12.58 9.93
N THR A 158 6.66 -11.50 9.79
CA THR A 158 6.65 -10.63 8.61
C THR A 158 8.01 -9.95 8.43
N MET A 159 8.11 -9.09 7.43
CA MET A 159 9.17 -8.08 7.30
C MET A 159 8.54 -6.72 7.62
N ARG A 160 8.72 -6.24 8.85
CA ARG A 160 8.03 -5.03 9.35
C ARG A 160 8.52 -3.78 8.63
N GLY A 161 9.82 -3.68 8.37
CA GLY A 161 10.40 -2.59 7.58
C GLY A 161 9.81 -2.53 6.17
N ALA A 162 9.59 -3.69 5.52
CA ALA A 162 8.96 -3.75 4.21
C ALA A 162 7.51 -3.23 4.23
N ASN A 163 6.71 -3.63 5.24
CA ASN A 163 5.35 -3.09 5.40
C ASN A 163 5.38 -1.58 5.65
N ARG A 164 6.28 -1.09 6.51
CA ARG A 164 6.43 0.33 6.82
C ARG A 164 6.78 1.15 5.57
N LEU A 165 7.71 0.67 4.75
CA LEU A 165 8.08 1.31 3.47
C LEU A 165 6.94 1.25 2.45
N ALA A 166 6.20 0.14 2.39
CA ALA A 166 5.06 0.03 1.49
C ALA A 166 3.91 0.98 1.89
N ILE A 167 3.71 1.25 3.20
CA ILE A 167 2.77 2.28 3.67
C ILE A 167 3.16 3.65 3.11
N GLU A 168 4.44 3.99 3.11
CA GLU A 168 4.94 5.27 2.59
C GLU A 168 4.79 5.40 1.06
N ALA A 169 4.72 4.28 0.36
CA ALA A 169 4.47 4.26 -1.08
C ALA A 169 2.99 4.40 -1.46
N LEU A 170 2.05 4.31 -0.49
CA LEU A 170 0.62 4.39 -0.77
C LEU A 170 0.21 5.64 -1.55
N PRO A 171 0.70 6.86 -1.28
CA PRO A 171 0.33 8.07 -2.05
C PRO A 171 0.55 7.93 -3.56
N LEU A 172 1.49 7.08 -3.99
CA LEU A 172 1.76 6.78 -5.40
C LEU A 172 0.69 5.87 -6.04
N MET A 173 -0.19 5.30 -5.22
CA MET A 173 -1.22 4.31 -5.58
C MET A 173 -2.62 4.94 -5.56
N THR A 174 -2.76 6.13 -6.15
CA THR A 174 -4.01 6.91 -6.17
C THR A 174 -5.19 6.09 -6.68
N VAL A 175 -6.34 6.25 -6.03
CA VAL A 175 -7.65 5.75 -6.47
C VAL A 175 -8.30 6.81 -7.34
N ALA A 176 -8.49 6.51 -8.62
CA ALA A 176 -9.07 7.44 -9.58
C ALA A 176 -10.29 6.83 -10.29
N LEU A 177 -11.16 7.69 -10.81
CA LEU A 177 -12.29 7.26 -11.63
C LEU A 177 -11.83 6.93 -13.05
N VAL A 178 -12.11 5.71 -13.48
CA VAL A 178 -11.90 5.22 -14.85
C VAL A 178 -13.26 4.82 -15.41
N GLY A 179 -13.85 5.71 -16.20
CA GLY A 179 -15.21 5.55 -16.73
C GLY A 179 -16.27 5.55 -15.63
N ARG A 180 -16.81 4.36 -15.31
CA ARG A 180 -17.87 4.17 -14.28
C ARG A 180 -17.40 3.40 -13.05
N ARG A 181 -16.09 3.21 -12.92
CA ARG A 181 -15.47 2.46 -11.81
C ARG A 181 -14.33 3.29 -11.24
N ALA A 182 -13.92 2.95 -10.04
CA ALA A 182 -12.72 3.45 -9.43
C ALA A 182 -11.65 2.37 -9.54
N GLU A 183 -10.46 2.78 -9.94
CA GLU A 183 -9.31 1.92 -10.07
C GLU A 183 -8.16 2.49 -9.25
N THR A 184 -7.43 1.59 -8.60
CA THR A 184 -6.19 1.94 -7.88
C THR A 184 -5.04 1.84 -8.87
N THR A 185 -4.16 2.84 -8.87
CA THR A 185 -2.96 2.85 -9.73
C THR A 185 -2.18 1.52 -9.61
N GLY A 186 -1.72 1.02 -10.76
CA GLY A 186 -1.06 -0.28 -10.89
C GLY A 186 -2.03 -1.48 -10.96
N PHE A 187 -3.33 -1.32 -10.70
CA PHE A 187 -4.28 -2.43 -10.87
C PHE A 187 -4.86 -2.48 -12.28
N HIS A 188 -4.82 -3.67 -12.87
CA HIS A 188 -5.58 -4.03 -14.05
C HIS A 188 -6.46 -5.25 -13.73
N SER A 189 -7.78 -5.03 -13.63
CA SER A 189 -8.72 -6.02 -13.07
C SER A 189 -8.33 -6.44 -11.65
N ASN A 190 -7.98 -7.72 -11.43
CA ASN A 190 -7.51 -8.21 -10.13
C ASN A 190 -5.98 -8.32 -10.04
N ASN A 191 -5.25 -7.88 -11.06
CA ASN A 191 -3.81 -7.97 -11.09
C ASN A 191 -3.20 -6.63 -10.72
N TRP A 192 -2.29 -6.63 -9.75
CA TRP A 192 -1.39 -5.51 -9.53
C TRP A 192 -0.14 -5.70 -10.39
N ILE A 193 0.25 -4.69 -11.14
CA ILE A 193 1.37 -4.68 -12.07
C ILE A 193 2.26 -3.50 -11.70
N TRP A 194 3.57 -3.76 -11.60
CA TRP A 194 4.56 -2.72 -11.32
C TRP A 194 5.81 -2.92 -12.18
N PRO A 195 6.46 -1.82 -12.60
CA PRO A 195 7.71 -1.87 -13.32
C PRO A 195 8.91 -2.02 -12.38
N ILE A 196 9.99 -2.57 -12.92
CA ILE A 196 11.36 -2.41 -12.43
C ILE A 196 12.08 -1.55 -13.46
N TRP A 197 12.80 -0.54 -13.00
CA TRP A 197 13.52 0.39 -13.84
C TRP A 197 15.01 0.39 -13.52
N ASP A 198 15.79 0.90 -14.46
CA ASP A 198 17.20 1.18 -14.28
C ASP A 198 17.42 2.67 -13.94
N GLY A 199 18.39 2.95 -13.07
CA GLY A 199 18.73 4.29 -12.60
C GLY A 199 17.87 4.83 -11.44
N GLU A 200 18.33 5.94 -10.88
CA GLU A 200 17.65 6.65 -9.79
C GLU A 200 16.51 7.52 -10.35
N LEU A 201 15.32 7.39 -9.76
CA LEU A 201 14.15 8.19 -10.11
C LEU A 201 13.68 9.02 -8.91
N VAL A 202 13.26 10.25 -9.18
CA VAL A 202 12.57 11.10 -8.20
C VAL A 202 11.10 10.71 -8.08
N LEU A 203 10.47 10.95 -6.93
CA LEU A 203 9.08 10.56 -6.65
C LEU A 203 8.06 10.96 -7.73
N PRO A 204 8.07 12.19 -8.30
CA PRO A 204 7.14 12.54 -9.38
C PRO A 204 7.30 11.67 -10.64
N VAL A 205 8.53 11.26 -10.95
CA VAL A 205 8.81 10.37 -12.09
C VAL A 205 8.35 8.96 -11.78
N ILE A 206 8.57 8.46 -10.56
CA ILE A 206 8.04 7.15 -10.12
C ILE A 206 6.52 7.13 -10.23
N SER A 207 5.83 8.16 -9.75
CA SER A 207 4.37 8.30 -9.87
C SER A 207 3.91 8.22 -11.33
N THR A 208 4.61 8.94 -12.22
CA THR A 208 4.33 8.90 -13.66
C THR A 208 4.51 7.51 -14.25
N VAL A 209 5.61 6.83 -13.92
CA VAL A 209 5.95 5.49 -14.39
C VAL A 209 4.91 4.45 -13.94
N LEU A 210 4.43 4.54 -12.69
CA LEU A 210 3.39 3.66 -12.16
C LEU A 210 2.02 3.85 -12.82
N GLN A 211 1.74 5.04 -13.36
CA GLN A 211 0.45 5.38 -14.00
C GLN A 211 0.44 5.15 -15.53
N MET A 212 1.53 4.62 -16.11
CA MET A 212 1.61 4.42 -17.55
C MET A 212 0.58 3.40 -18.07
N ALA A 213 -0.24 3.82 -19.04
CA ALA A 213 -1.31 2.98 -19.59
C ALA A 213 -0.82 1.70 -20.29
N ASN A 214 0.38 1.74 -20.89
CA ASN A 214 0.98 0.60 -21.57
C ASN A 214 1.68 -0.39 -20.62
N LEU A 215 1.69 -0.15 -19.30
CA LEU A 215 2.31 -1.03 -18.31
C LEU A 215 1.70 -2.45 -18.35
N ALA A 216 0.39 -2.55 -18.56
CA ALA A 216 -0.32 -3.84 -18.71
C ALA A 216 -0.23 -4.45 -20.13
N GLY A 217 0.30 -3.72 -21.11
CA GLY A 217 0.38 -4.14 -22.52
C GLY A 217 1.31 -5.33 -22.73
N ARG A 218 0.88 -6.37 -23.45
CA ARG A 218 1.67 -7.59 -23.68
C ARG A 218 2.33 -7.68 -25.05
N ASP A 219 2.01 -6.75 -25.94
CA ASP A 219 2.56 -6.73 -27.29
C ASP A 219 4.02 -6.22 -27.32
N ALA A 220 4.68 -6.37 -28.47
CA ALA A 220 6.06 -5.93 -28.66
C ALA A 220 6.21 -4.40 -28.58
N ARG A 221 5.17 -3.65 -28.96
CA ARG A 221 5.19 -2.19 -28.96
C ARG A 221 5.22 -1.65 -27.54
N ALA A 222 4.36 -2.15 -26.65
CA ALA A 222 4.34 -1.77 -25.25
C ALA A 222 5.69 -2.05 -24.57
N ARG A 223 6.29 -3.21 -24.84
CA ARG A 223 7.62 -3.55 -24.32
C ARG A 223 8.71 -2.59 -24.80
N HIS A 224 8.70 -2.24 -26.08
CA HIS A 224 9.64 -1.28 -26.65
C HIS A 224 9.48 0.11 -26.04
N GLU A 225 8.26 0.64 -25.99
CA GLU A 225 7.96 1.97 -25.44
C GLU A 225 8.32 2.09 -23.94
N LEU A 226 8.19 1.00 -23.19
CA LEU A 226 8.60 0.93 -21.79
C LEU A 226 10.13 0.87 -21.63
N ALA A 227 10.81 0.06 -22.45
CA ALA A 227 12.26 -0.02 -22.46
C ALA A 227 12.93 1.32 -22.80
N GLU A 228 12.36 2.08 -23.75
CA GLU A 228 12.81 3.45 -24.07
C GLU A 228 12.71 4.42 -22.90
N ARG A 229 11.90 4.09 -21.88
CA ARG A 229 11.72 4.89 -20.66
C ARG A 229 12.49 4.31 -19.46
N GLY A 230 13.39 3.36 -19.70
CA GLY A 230 14.23 2.75 -18.66
C GLY A 230 13.55 1.65 -17.85
N VAL A 231 12.33 1.21 -18.22
CA VAL A 231 11.69 0.05 -17.60
C VAL A 231 12.34 -1.22 -18.15
N VAL A 232 13.02 -1.97 -17.29
CA VAL A 232 13.79 -3.17 -17.66
C VAL A 232 13.00 -4.46 -17.46
N GLU A 233 12.01 -4.46 -16.58
CA GLU A 233 11.16 -5.61 -16.31
C GLU A 233 9.82 -5.12 -15.75
N ARG A 234 8.80 -5.97 -15.80
CA ARG A 234 7.54 -5.77 -15.09
C ARG A 234 7.17 -7.04 -14.35
N PHE A 235 6.60 -6.84 -13.17
CA PHE A 235 6.04 -7.92 -12.39
C PHE A 235 4.54 -7.74 -12.25
N MET A 236 3.89 -8.87 -12.02
CA MET A 236 2.47 -8.92 -11.73
C MET A 236 2.19 -9.88 -10.58
N SER A 237 1.27 -9.49 -9.72
CA SER A 237 0.66 -10.34 -8.71
C SER A 237 -0.86 -10.26 -8.81
N SER A 238 -1.55 -11.38 -8.61
CA SER A 238 -3.00 -11.41 -8.57
C SER A 238 -3.51 -11.24 -7.15
N ARG A 239 -4.43 -10.30 -6.95
CA ARG A 239 -5.20 -10.18 -5.71
C ARG A 239 -6.30 -11.24 -5.69
N ILE A 240 -6.30 -12.06 -4.65
CA ILE A 240 -7.24 -13.16 -4.45
C ILE A 240 -8.02 -12.97 -3.15
N THR A 241 -9.24 -13.49 -3.10
CA THR A 241 -10.06 -13.51 -1.88
C THR A 241 -10.11 -14.93 -1.34
N VAL A 242 -9.64 -15.12 -0.11
CA VAL A 242 -9.66 -16.40 0.60
C VAL A 242 -10.49 -16.22 1.87
N GLY A 243 -11.74 -16.72 1.84
CA GLY A 243 -12.70 -16.49 2.92
C GLY A 243 -13.02 -15.02 3.08
N LYS A 244 -12.68 -14.43 4.24
CA LYS A 244 -12.93 -13.02 4.57
C LYS A 244 -11.73 -12.10 4.31
N PHE A 245 -10.61 -12.66 3.86
CA PHE A 245 -9.36 -11.92 3.66
C PHE A 245 -9.01 -11.85 2.18
N ARG A 246 -8.32 -10.78 1.80
CA ARG A 246 -7.67 -10.70 0.49
C ARG A 246 -6.16 -10.86 0.68
N ASN A 247 -5.52 -11.49 -0.29
CA ASN A 247 -4.07 -11.71 -0.33
C ASN A 247 -3.56 -11.48 -1.76
N PHE A 248 -2.25 -11.46 -1.90
CA PHE A 248 -1.56 -11.40 -3.20
C PHE A 248 -0.86 -12.74 -3.48
N THR A 249 -0.86 -13.16 -4.74
CA THR A 249 -0.08 -14.32 -5.16
C THR A 249 1.41 -13.96 -5.28
N PRO A 250 2.33 -14.95 -5.31
CA PRO A 250 3.70 -14.69 -5.73
C PRO A 250 3.77 -13.92 -7.05
N ALA A 251 4.73 -13.00 -7.14
CA ALA A 251 4.95 -12.20 -8.33
C ALA A 251 5.44 -13.07 -9.50
N ARG A 252 5.05 -12.69 -10.71
CA ARG A 252 5.57 -13.27 -11.96
C ARG A 252 6.02 -12.17 -12.91
N SER A 253 7.11 -12.41 -13.63
CA SER A 253 7.56 -11.56 -14.74
C SER A 253 6.54 -11.57 -15.89
N MET A 254 6.47 -10.48 -16.67
CA MET A 254 5.40 -10.17 -17.63
C MET A 254 5.83 -9.99 -19.08
#